data_AF-A0A4V3WIU7-F1
#
_entry.id   AF-A0A4V3WIU7-F1
#
_cell.length_a   1.000
_cell.length_b   1.000
_cell.length_c   1.000
_cell.angle_alpha   90.00
_cell.angle_beta   90.00
_cell.angle_gamma   90.00
#
_symmetry.space_group_name_H-M   'P 1'
#
loop_
_entity.id
_entity.type
_entity.pdbx_description
1 polymer ?
#
loop_
_entity_poly.entity_id
_entity_poly.type
_entity_poly.pdbx_seq_one_letter_code
_entity_poly.pdbx_strand_id
1 'polypeptide(L)'
;MNTTAGSYALIGSEVARDAGVVERQRKAGAVMLGKASLSEWYRIRSINGVPNGWCARSGQGVNPYVPSGSPCRSSSGYVISVAANMVAVSLGTETHSFIICPSDHNSVVGLKPTIGLTSRAAVIPYAPRWDTIGPICRTVEDAVYVLDVIAGFDPRDDEATREGFKFIPEGGYFFWISEACISTGQRNCVVPRSQSHSIELSSESTSLNPLLFTFEGPCHSPTKSPSERDLGGPRMRVDRRGSKGHFCAFPLCVMQTGVFGPAIEQNPAAGFHSTVNAAISCWEFWRLRTSSRSMKDEEEDGRRKRGFVPSEREKHWTAIDVREREIAKRENEGLKGKRLGVVRSPFVDKLHDSAIAASFEDHLSTLRKRGAIVVDNLHIANIDEILDPHRSGELMVMATDFKISINAYLKELITSPVRSLTCIITFNQNNPELEKLAEYGQQTFIEAEESTGIGEKEIQVTSGSRASPILAIGGYPAITAPAGYDSDGMPFGIFFGGLRGTELKLVEIAYGFEQATKVQRPPRFSTLELSEKASV
;
A
#
# COMPACT_ATOMS: atom_id res chain seq x y z
N MET A 1 -13.06 -13.47 -19.21
CA MET A 1 -13.81 -13.20 -17.94
C MET A 1 -14.40 -11.81 -18.03
N ASN A 2 -15.65 -11.59 -17.61
CA ASN A 2 -16.26 -10.26 -17.61
C ASN A 2 -15.55 -9.31 -16.62
N THR A 3 -15.38 -8.05 -16.99
CA THR A 3 -14.83 -6.99 -16.13
C THR A 3 -15.94 -5.95 -15.89
N THR A 4 -16.51 -5.96 -14.68
CA THR A 4 -17.86 -5.40 -14.47
C THR A 4 -17.96 -4.31 -13.39
N ALA A 5 -16.86 -4.04 -12.68
CA ALA A 5 -16.89 -3.23 -11.45
C ALA A 5 -18.00 -3.64 -10.45
N GLY A 6 -18.47 -4.89 -10.50
CA GLY A 6 -19.53 -5.40 -9.63
C GLY A 6 -20.97 -5.17 -10.12
N SER A 7 -21.18 -4.44 -11.22
CA SER A 7 -22.50 -4.07 -11.74
C SER A 7 -22.97 -4.95 -12.90
N TYR A 8 -24.28 -5.13 -13.01
CA TYR A 8 -24.92 -5.85 -14.12
C TYR A 8 -24.83 -5.08 -15.44
N ALA A 9 -24.67 -3.75 -15.39
CA ALA A 9 -24.60 -2.88 -16.57
C ALA A 9 -23.47 -3.25 -17.56
N LEU A 10 -22.41 -3.89 -17.06
CA LEU A 10 -21.22 -4.28 -17.84
C LEU A 10 -21.18 -5.78 -18.18
N ILE A 11 -22.23 -6.54 -17.88
CA ILE A 11 -22.29 -7.94 -18.31
C ILE A 11 -22.41 -8.00 -19.83
N GLY A 12 -21.54 -8.78 -20.47
CA GLY A 12 -21.48 -8.88 -21.93
C GLY A 12 -20.59 -7.83 -22.59
N SER A 13 -19.96 -6.95 -21.82
CA SER A 13 -18.93 -6.06 -22.36
C SER A 13 -17.65 -6.82 -22.74
N GLU A 14 -17.14 -6.56 -23.93
CA GLU A 14 -15.90 -7.15 -24.45
C GLU A 14 -14.76 -6.14 -24.42
N VAL A 15 -13.70 -6.49 -23.69
CA VAL A 15 -12.44 -5.73 -23.65
C VAL A 15 -11.56 -6.12 -24.82
N ALA A 16 -10.86 -5.14 -25.41
CA ALA A 16 -10.00 -5.40 -26.57
C ALA A 16 -8.72 -6.17 -26.25
N ARG A 17 -8.31 -6.19 -24.98
CA ARG A 17 -7.02 -6.74 -24.51
C ARG A 17 -7.02 -6.96 -23.01
N ASP A 18 -6.03 -7.71 -22.54
CA ASP A 18 -5.69 -7.76 -21.13
C ASP A 18 -5.16 -6.39 -20.65
N ALA A 19 -5.40 -6.07 -19.37
CA ALA A 19 -4.79 -4.91 -18.72
C ALA A 19 -3.27 -5.06 -18.66
N GLY A 20 -2.52 -3.95 -18.69
CA GLY A 20 -1.05 -3.98 -18.77
C GLY A 20 -0.39 -4.81 -17.66
N VAL A 21 -0.91 -4.71 -16.43
CA VAL A 21 -0.48 -5.52 -15.28
C VAL A 21 -0.80 -7.01 -15.43
N VAL A 22 -1.95 -7.36 -16.03
CA VAL A 22 -2.35 -8.77 -16.27
C VAL A 22 -1.51 -9.38 -17.37
N GLU A 23 -1.25 -8.63 -18.44
CA GLU A 23 -0.38 -9.03 -19.54
C GLU A 23 1.02 -9.37 -19.04
N ARG A 24 1.58 -8.53 -18.15
CA ARG A 24 2.89 -8.77 -17.50
C ARG A 24 2.88 -10.02 -16.63
N GLN A 25 1.85 -10.20 -15.80
CA GLN A 25 1.73 -11.40 -14.97
C GLN A 25 1.63 -12.68 -15.80
N ARG A 26 0.83 -12.70 -16.86
CA ARG A 26 0.76 -13.85 -17.77
C ARG A 26 2.11 -14.14 -18.44
N LYS A 27 2.82 -13.09 -18.90
CA LYS A 27 4.17 -13.24 -19.47
C LYS A 27 5.18 -13.80 -18.46
N ALA A 28 5.01 -13.48 -17.18
CA ALA A 28 5.79 -14.05 -16.08
C ALA A 28 5.35 -15.47 -15.66
N GLY A 29 4.33 -16.05 -16.30
CA GLY A 29 3.86 -17.41 -16.05
C GLY A 29 2.76 -17.54 -14.98
N ALA A 30 2.17 -16.43 -14.52
CA ALA A 30 1.09 -16.48 -13.55
C ALA A 30 -0.21 -17.03 -14.14
N VAL A 31 -0.93 -17.85 -13.37
CA VAL A 31 -2.24 -18.42 -13.74
C VAL A 31 -3.37 -17.56 -13.17
N MET A 32 -4.23 -17.04 -14.03
CA MET A 32 -5.38 -16.22 -13.63
C MET A 32 -6.55 -17.10 -13.20
N LEU A 33 -6.74 -17.26 -11.87
CA LEU A 33 -7.80 -18.11 -11.31
C LEU A 33 -9.21 -17.51 -11.49
N GLY A 34 -9.35 -16.19 -11.45
CA GLY A 34 -10.67 -15.56 -11.47
C GLY A 34 -10.64 -14.05 -11.30
N LYS A 35 -11.83 -13.47 -11.14
CA LYS A 35 -12.05 -12.08 -10.74
C LYS A 35 -12.74 -12.10 -9.37
N ALA A 36 -12.21 -11.35 -8.41
CA ALA A 36 -12.81 -11.25 -7.08
C ALA A 36 -13.90 -10.16 -7.05
N SER A 37 -14.79 -10.24 -6.05
CA SER A 37 -15.78 -9.19 -5.78
C SER A 37 -15.11 -7.90 -5.32
N LEU A 38 -15.85 -6.80 -5.39
CA LEU A 38 -15.43 -5.48 -4.92
C LEU A 38 -16.65 -4.70 -4.42
N SER A 39 -16.42 -3.58 -3.74
CA SER A 39 -17.47 -2.58 -3.54
C SER A 39 -17.86 -2.02 -4.90
N GLU A 40 -19.13 -2.10 -5.26
CA GLU A 40 -19.61 -1.78 -6.60
C GLU A 40 -19.18 -0.39 -7.08
N TRP A 41 -18.62 -0.31 -8.28
CA TRP A 41 -18.07 0.92 -8.83
C TRP A 41 -17.14 1.64 -7.86
N TYR A 42 -16.35 0.88 -7.09
CA TYR A 42 -15.47 1.40 -6.04
C TYR A 42 -16.20 2.23 -4.97
N ARG A 43 -17.51 2.03 -4.82
CA ARG A 43 -18.46 2.81 -3.99
C ARG A 43 -18.88 4.18 -4.55
N ILE A 44 -18.39 4.58 -5.72
CA ILE A 44 -18.71 5.90 -6.30
C ILE A 44 -20.12 5.97 -6.90
N ARG A 45 -20.86 4.85 -7.02
CA ARG A 45 -22.29 4.89 -7.36
C ARG A 45 -23.08 5.72 -6.36
N SER A 46 -22.84 5.48 -5.08
CA SER A 46 -23.49 6.17 -3.97
C SER A 46 -22.58 6.04 -2.74
N ILE A 47 -21.83 7.10 -2.47
CA ILE A 47 -20.80 7.08 -1.41
C ILE A 47 -21.40 6.84 -0.03
N ASN A 48 -22.65 7.26 0.20
CA ASN A 48 -23.34 7.05 1.48
C ASN A 48 -24.28 5.85 1.48
N GLY A 49 -24.64 5.30 0.31
CA GLY A 49 -25.59 4.20 0.20
C GLY A 49 -24.94 2.83 0.05
N VAL A 50 -23.94 2.67 -0.83
CA VAL A 50 -23.36 1.36 -1.13
C VAL A 50 -22.48 0.86 0.04
N PRO A 51 -22.77 -0.33 0.62
CA PRO A 51 -21.96 -0.91 1.69
C PRO A 51 -20.55 -1.28 1.24
N ASN A 52 -19.58 -1.20 2.16
CA ASN A 52 -18.23 -1.71 1.92
C ASN A 52 -18.29 -3.23 1.63
N GLY A 53 -17.76 -3.63 0.48
CA GLY A 53 -17.67 -5.01 0.04
C GLY A 53 -18.91 -5.58 -0.65
N TRP A 54 -19.95 -4.77 -0.84
CA TRP A 54 -21.14 -5.18 -1.58
C TRP A 54 -21.05 -4.82 -3.06
N CYS A 55 -21.51 -5.71 -3.94
CA CYS A 55 -21.95 -5.36 -5.29
C CYS A 55 -23.12 -6.20 -5.76
N ALA A 56 -23.87 -5.71 -6.74
CA ALA A 56 -25.06 -6.37 -7.25
C ALA A 56 -24.77 -7.80 -7.71
N ARG A 57 -23.61 -8.01 -8.38
CA ARG A 57 -23.28 -9.30 -8.98
C ARG A 57 -22.91 -10.42 -8.01
N SER A 58 -22.37 -10.10 -6.83
CA SER A 58 -21.88 -11.12 -5.87
C SER A 58 -22.46 -10.99 -4.47
N GLY A 59 -23.29 -9.97 -4.22
CA GLY A 59 -23.77 -9.64 -2.89
C GLY A 59 -22.66 -9.11 -1.97
N GLN A 60 -22.88 -9.27 -0.67
CA GLN A 60 -22.01 -8.76 0.38
C GLN A 60 -20.79 -9.66 0.58
N GLY A 61 -19.59 -9.12 0.37
CA GLY A 61 -18.35 -9.72 0.84
C GLY A 61 -18.27 -9.66 2.37
N VAL A 62 -17.81 -10.75 2.98
CA VAL A 62 -17.76 -10.90 4.44
C VAL A 62 -16.30 -11.03 4.88
N ASN A 63 -15.93 -10.38 5.97
CA ASN A 63 -14.60 -10.50 6.54
C ASN A 63 -14.38 -11.93 7.08
N PRO A 64 -13.28 -12.62 6.71
CA PRO A 64 -13.08 -14.02 7.07
C PRO A 64 -12.69 -14.24 8.54
N TYR A 65 -12.32 -13.19 9.28
CA TYR A 65 -12.00 -13.27 10.71
C TYR A 65 -13.22 -13.02 11.58
N VAL A 66 -14.03 -12.01 11.21
CA VAL A 66 -15.21 -11.59 11.96
C VAL A 66 -16.36 -11.35 10.97
N PRO A 67 -17.31 -12.29 10.80
CA PRO A 67 -18.35 -12.17 9.78
C PRO A 67 -19.25 -10.93 9.91
N SER A 68 -19.44 -10.39 11.11
CA SER A 68 -20.15 -9.13 11.35
C SER A 68 -19.31 -7.88 11.05
N GLY A 69 -18.00 -8.05 10.89
CA GLY A 69 -17.03 -6.98 10.63
C GLY A 69 -16.99 -6.57 9.16
N SER A 70 -16.62 -5.31 8.93
CA SER A 70 -16.46 -4.80 7.56
C SER A 70 -15.18 -5.34 6.92
N PRO A 71 -15.19 -5.81 5.66
CA PRO A 71 -13.97 -6.14 4.93
C PRO A 71 -13.23 -4.89 4.39
N CYS A 72 -13.68 -3.68 4.75
CA CYS A 72 -13.37 -2.41 4.11
C CYS A 72 -13.60 -2.44 2.57
N ARG A 73 -13.03 -1.48 1.84
CA ARG A 73 -13.33 -1.17 0.44
C ARG A 73 -12.08 -0.70 -0.30
N SER A 74 -12.07 -0.67 -1.63
CA SER A 74 -13.04 -1.30 -2.52
C SER A 74 -12.64 -2.73 -2.88
N SER A 75 -11.35 -3.07 -2.76
CA SER A 75 -10.74 -4.38 -3.08
C SER A 75 -11.09 -5.51 -2.09
N SER A 76 -12.27 -5.45 -1.47
CA SER A 76 -12.80 -6.42 -0.50
C SER A 76 -12.66 -7.90 -0.90
N GLY A 77 -13.19 -8.33 -2.05
CA GLY A 77 -13.08 -9.73 -2.47
C GLY A 77 -11.64 -10.17 -2.72
N TYR A 78 -10.78 -9.26 -3.16
CA TYR A 78 -9.36 -9.53 -3.42
C TYR A 78 -8.64 -9.84 -2.10
N VAL A 79 -8.81 -9.01 -1.07
CA VAL A 79 -8.22 -9.26 0.25
C VAL A 79 -8.82 -10.50 0.93
N ILE A 80 -10.13 -10.71 0.81
CA ILE A 80 -10.80 -11.90 1.36
C ILE A 80 -10.22 -13.17 0.73
N SER A 81 -10.03 -13.18 -0.60
CA SER A 81 -9.50 -14.34 -1.31
C SER A 81 -8.07 -14.69 -0.90
N VAL A 82 -7.23 -13.68 -0.60
CA VAL A 82 -5.85 -13.88 -0.13
C VAL A 82 -5.83 -14.34 1.33
N ALA A 83 -6.63 -13.69 2.20
CA ALA A 83 -6.75 -14.02 3.61
C ALA A 83 -7.28 -15.44 3.84
N ALA A 84 -8.29 -15.84 3.06
CA ALA A 84 -8.90 -17.17 3.10
C ALA A 84 -8.11 -18.26 2.33
N ASN A 85 -6.90 -17.96 1.83
CA ASN A 85 -6.06 -18.88 1.05
C ASN A 85 -6.73 -19.45 -0.22
N MET A 86 -7.66 -18.70 -0.83
CA MET A 86 -8.26 -19.08 -2.12
C MET A 86 -7.30 -18.83 -3.30
N VAL A 87 -6.42 -17.84 -3.16
CA VAL A 87 -5.39 -17.49 -4.15
C VAL A 87 -4.05 -17.23 -3.48
N ALA A 88 -2.96 -17.40 -4.22
CA ALA A 88 -1.61 -17.11 -3.73
C ALA A 88 -1.45 -15.61 -3.46
N VAL A 89 -1.81 -14.79 -4.45
CA VAL A 89 -1.72 -13.33 -4.45
C VAL A 89 -2.91 -12.75 -5.23
N SER A 90 -3.20 -11.48 -5.06
CA SER A 90 -4.19 -10.75 -5.86
C SER A 90 -3.71 -9.33 -6.18
N LEU A 91 -4.40 -8.66 -7.10
CA LEU A 91 -4.17 -7.25 -7.41
C LEU A 91 -5.36 -6.42 -6.98
N GLY A 92 -5.11 -5.35 -6.22
CA GLY A 92 -6.09 -4.32 -5.93
C GLY A 92 -5.82 -3.05 -6.72
N THR A 93 -6.82 -2.18 -6.78
CA THR A 93 -6.72 -0.84 -7.36
C THR A 93 -6.93 0.17 -6.25
N GLU A 94 -6.12 1.23 -6.20
CA GLU A 94 -6.28 2.30 -5.21
C GLU A 94 -6.29 3.68 -5.82
N THR A 95 -7.41 4.38 -5.58
CA THR A 95 -7.57 5.83 -5.70
C THR A 95 -7.47 6.46 -4.32
N HIS A 96 -8.11 5.84 -3.32
CA HIS A 96 -8.12 6.31 -1.93
C HIS A 96 -8.28 5.15 -0.96
N SER A 97 -7.19 4.69 -0.34
CA SER A 97 -7.20 3.59 0.64
C SER A 97 -7.71 2.23 0.16
N PHE A 98 -8.02 2.06 -1.13
CA PHE A 98 -8.72 0.86 -1.63
C PHE A 98 -7.89 -0.42 -1.71
N ILE A 99 -6.57 -0.37 -1.45
CA ILE A 99 -5.69 -1.51 -1.24
C ILE A 99 -5.33 -1.60 0.25
N ILE A 100 -4.87 -0.49 0.85
CA ILE A 100 -4.35 -0.52 2.23
C ILE A 100 -5.44 -0.77 3.29
N CYS A 101 -6.61 -0.12 3.19
CA CYS A 101 -7.68 -0.32 4.18
C CYS A 101 -8.26 -1.74 4.20
N PRO A 102 -8.60 -2.36 3.05
CA PRO A 102 -9.11 -3.73 3.08
C PRO A 102 -8.01 -4.72 3.47
N SER A 103 -6.73 -4.44 3.17
CA SER A 103 -5.64 -5.32 3.60
C SER A 103 -5.45 -5.30 5.12
N ASP A 104 -5.50 -4.11 5.71
CA ASP A 104 -5.52 -3.87 7.15
C ASP A 104 -6.65 -4.63 7.86
N HIS A 105 -7.89 -4.51 7.36
CA HIS A 105 -9.06 -5.15 7.95
C HIS A 105 -9.10 -6.68 7.79
N ASN A 106 -8.32 -7.25 6.88
CA ASN A 106 -8.35 -8.69 6.59
C ASN A 106 -6.99 -9.36 6.88
N SER A 107 -6.13 -8.72 7.69
CA SER A 107 -4.83 -9.26 8.11
C SER A 107 -3.97 -9.76 6.94
N VAL A 108 -3.86 -8.97 5.87
CA VAL A 108 -2.97 -9.23 4.73
C VAL A 108 -2.10 -8.02 4.44
N VAL A 109 -1.02 -8.23 3.69
CA VAL A 109 -0.15 -7.17 3.19
C VAL A 109 -0.77 -6.54 1.96
N GLY A 110 -0.84 -5.21 1.95
CA GLY A 110 -1.27 -4.43 0.80
C GLY A 110 -0.25 -3.35 0.47
N LEU A 111 0.24 -3.31 -0.77
CA LEU A 111 1.20 -2.30 -1.23
C LEU A 111 0.53 -1.43 -2.28
N LYS A 112 0.39 -0.14 -1.99
CA LYS A 112 -0.02 0.90 -2.92
C LYS A 112 1.22 1.57 -3.52
N PRO A 113 1.54 1.39 -4.81
CA PRO A 113 2.73 2.00 -5.38
C PRO A 113 2.63 3.53 -5.53
N THR A 114 3.75 4.16 -5.86
CA THR A 114 3.78 5.49 -6.48
C THR A 114 2.91 5.47 -7.72
N ILE A 115 2.14 6.54 -7.92
CA ILE A 115 1.31 6.65 -9.12
C ILE A 115 2.19 6.65 -10.36
N GLY A 116 1.82 5.81 -11.33
CA GLY A 116 2.60 5.60 -12.54
C GLY A 116 3.63 4.49 -12.43
N LEU A 117 3.93 3.94 -11.25
CA LEU A 117 4.88 2.82 -11.20
C LEU A 117 4.34 1.58 -11.95
N THR A 118 3.02 1.39 -11.94
CA THR A 118 2.31 0.28 -12.58
C THR A 118 1.28 0.80 -13.58
N SER A 119 1.17 0.14 -14.73
CA SER A 119 0.22 0.52 -15.80
C SER A 119 -1.25 0.41 -15.36
N ARG A 120 -2.04 1.43 -15.67
CA ARG A 120 -3.50 1.49 -15.45
C ARG A 120 -4.29 1.18 -16.71
N ALA A 121 -3.61 0.90 -17.83
CA ALA A 121 -4.26 0.66 -19.11
C ALA A 121 -5.24 -0.53 -19.04
N ALA A 122 -6.45 -0.31 -19.57
CA ALA A 122 -7.58 -1.25 -19.59
C ALA A 122 -8.08 -1.72 -18.21
N VAL A 123 -7.81 -0.95 -17.15
CA VAL A 123 -8.50 -1.06 -15.86
C VAL A 123 -9.68 -0.08 -15.86
N ILE A 124 -10.84 -0.48 -15.31
CA ILE A 124 -11.99 0.45 -15.16
C ILE A 124 -11.53 1.60 -14.25
N PRO A 125 -11.52 2.85 -14.72
CA PRO A 125 -10.94 3.94 -13.95
C PRO A 125 -11.88 4.42 -12.84
N TYR A 126 -11.30 5.08 -11.85
CA TYR A 126 -12.01 5.91 -10.89
C TYR A 126 -11.62 7.37 -11.11
N ALA A 127 -10.38 7.71 -10.77
CA ALA A 127 -9.81 9.03 -10.98
C ALA A 127 -8.35 8.80 -11.38
N PRO A 128 -8.05 8.75 -12.69
CA PRO A 128 -6.74 8.34 -13.18
C PRO A 128 -5.58 9.11 -12.55
N ARG A 129 -5.77 10.37 -12.15
CA ARG A 129 -4.73 11.15 -11.45
C ARG A 129 -4.28 10.54 -10.12
N TRP A 130 -5.12 9.73 -9.48
CA TRP A 130 -4.87 9.08 -8.18
C TRP A 130 -4.84 7.56 -8.24
N ASP A 131 -5.36 6.98 -9.32
CA ASP A 131 -5.41 5.53 -9.50
C ASP A 131 -4.01 4.90 -9.59
N THR A 132 -3.83 3.78 -8.91
CA THR A 132 -2.69 2.88 -9.04
C THR A 132 -3.09 1.43 -8.79
N ILE A 133 -2.28 0.48 -9.25
CA ILE A 133 -2.54 -0.96 -9.10
C ILE A 133 -1.42 -1.54 -8.25
N GLY A 134 -1.79 -2.30 -7.23
CA GLY A 134 -0.82 -2.81 -6.27
C GLY A 134 -1.10 -4.25 -5.83
N PRO A 135 -0.07 -4.95 -5.34
CA PRO A 135 -0.22 -6.31 -4.86
C PRO A 135 -0.90 -6.35 -3.49
N ILE A 136 -1.71 -7.40 -3.32
CA ILE A 136 -2.30 -7.82 -2.07
C ILE A 136 -1.87 -9.27 -1.83
N CYS A 137 -1.17 -9.51 -0.74
CA CYS A 137 -0.45 -10.76 -0.46
C CYS A 137 -0.51 -11.10 1.02
N ARG A 138 -0.18 -12.33 1.42
CA ARG A 138 -0.07 -12.68 2.85
C ARG A 138 1.23 -12.19 3.47
N THR A 139 2.29 -12.05 2.66
CA THR A 139 3.62 -11.65 3.11
C THR A 139 4.15 -10.45 2.32
N VAL A 140 5.08 -9.70 2.91
CA VAL A 140 5.81 -8.62 2.24
C VAL A 140 6.67 -9.17 1.11
N GLU A 141 7.26 -10.36 1.29
CA GLU A 141 8.04 -11.05 0.25
C GLU A 141 7.21 -11.32 -1.01
N ASP A 142 6.00 -11.87 -0.87
CA ASP A 142 5.09 -12.10 -1.99
C ASP A 142 4.72 -10.77 -2.69
N ALA A 143 4.52 -9.70 -1.92
CA ALA A 143 4.22 -8.37 -2.47
C ALA A 143 5.37 -7.84 -3.33
N VAL A 144 6.63 -8.10 -2.95
CA VAL A 144 7.82 -7.72 -3.74
C VAL A 144 7.88 -8.50 -5.05
N TYR A 145 7.66 -9.81 -5.01
CA TYR A 145 7.62 -10.63 -6.22
C TYR A 145 6.59 -10.12 -7.22
N VAL A 146 5.38 -9.80 -6.75
CA VAL A 146 4.33 -9.30 -7.63
C VAL A 146 4.65 -7.88 -8.12
N LEU A 147 5.14 -6.99 -7.25
CA LEU A 147 5.51 -5.62 -7.62
C LEU A 147 6.56 -5.59 -8.73
N ASP A 148 7.59 -6.43 -8.61
CA ASP A 148 8.68 -6.53 -9.60
C ASP A 148 8.16 -6.89 -11.00
N VAL A 149 7.16 -7.78 -11.06
CA VAL A 149 6.53 -8.20 -12.32
C VAL A 149 5.67 -7.11 -12.93
N ILE A 150 4.86 -6.42 -12.11
CA ILE A 150 3.86 -5.47 -12.63
C ILE A 150 4.39 -4.05 -12.86
N ALA A 151 5.50 -3.68 -12.21
CA ALA A 151 6.09 -2.35 -12.30
C ALA A 151 6.79 -2.10 -13.65
N GLY A 152 6.51 -0.95 -14.29
CA GLY A 152 7.28 -0.47 -15.43
C GLY A 152 6.48 0.32 -16.45
N PHE A 153 7.21 0.82 -17.45
CA PHE A 153 6.70 1.63 -18.54
C PHE A 153 5.66 0.89 -19.39
N ASP A 154 4.54 1.55 -19.69
CA ASP A 154 3.53 1.08 -20.63
C ASP A 154 3.13 2.23 -21.55
N PRO A 155 3.36 2.14 -22.87
CA PRO A 155 3.03 3.22 -23.80
C PRO A 155 1.54 3.54 -23.88
N ARG A 156 0.67 2.63 -23.41
CA ARG A 156 -0.79 2.86 -23.32
C ARG A 156 -1.18 3.67 -22.08
N ASP A 157 -0.23 3.88 -21.17
CA ASP A 157 -0.33 4.69 -19.96
C ASP A 157 0.94 5.54 -19.83
N ASP A 158 1.34 6.18 -20.94
CA ASP A 158 2.65 6.79 -21.11
C ASP A 158 2.90 7.92 -20.10
N GLU A 159 1.96 8.84 -19.95
CA GLU A 159 2.10 10.03 -19.10
C GLU A 159 2.48 9.66 -17.66
N ALA A 160 1.79 8.68 -17.07
CA ALA A 160 2.10 8.28 -15.71
C ALA A 160 3.28 7.32 -15.64
N THR A 161 3.35 6.32 -16.54
CA THR A 161 4.36 5.28 -16.42
C THR A 161 5.76 5.70 -16.84
N ARG A 162 5.89 6.74 -17.66
CA ARG A 162 7.19 7.35 -18.00
C ARG A 162 7.85 7.99 -16.77
N GLU A 163 7.07 8.68 -15.94
CA GLU A 163 7.57 9.26 -14.70
C GLU A 163 7.79 8.19 -13.62
N GLY A 164 6.85 7.26 -13.47
CA GLY A 164 6.95 6.17 -12.49
C GLY A 164 8.14 5.24 -12.74
N PHE A 165 8.44 4.94 -14.01
CA PHE A 165 9.54 4.04 -14.39
C PHE A 165 10.90 4.46 -13.83
N LYS A 166 11.13 5.77 -13.65
CA LYS A 166 12.39 6.32 -13.11
C LYS A 166 12.66 5.89 -11.67
N PHE A 167 11.63 5.45 -10.95
CA PHE A 167 11.74 5.03 -9.55
C PHE A 167 12.01 3.53 -9.39
N ILE A 168 11.98 2.74 -10.47
CA ILE A 168 12.27 1.31 -10.39
C ILE A 168 13.78 1.14 -10.16
N PRO A 169 14.20 0.44 -9.09
CA PRO A 169 15.62 0.21 -8.83
C PRO A 169 16.32 -0.50 -9.99
N GLU A 170 17.61 -0.23 -10.17
CA GLU A 170 18.45 -1.02 -11.06
C GLU A 170 18.45 -2.49 -10.59
N GLY A 171 18.13 -3.42 -11.49
CA GLY A 171 17.94 -4.84 -11.14
C GLY A 171 16.54 -5.19 -10.61
N GLY A 172 15.63 -4.23 -10.48
CA GLY A 172 14.26 -4.44 -10.01
C GLY A 172 14.12 -4.52 -8.48
N TYR A 173 12.91 -4.76 -8.02
CA TYR A 173 12.61 -5.00 -6.61
C TYR A 173 13.01 -6.41 -6.16
N PHE A 174 13.04 -7.39 -7.09
CA PHE A 174 13.40 -8.78 -6.77
C PHE A 174 14.84 -8.93 -6.24
N PHE A 175 15.78 -8.10 -6.71
CA PHE A 175 17.18 -8.12 -6.26
C PHE A 175 17.30 -8.09 -4.73
N TRP A 176 16.40 -7.36 -4.07
CA TRP A 176 16.37 -7.21 -2.61
C TRP A 176 16.08 -8.53 -1.86
N ILE A 177 15.24 -9.40 -2.43
CA ILE A 177 14.87 -10.70 -1.82
C ILE A 177 15.67 -11.89 -2.37
N SER A 178 16.48 -11.73 -3.42
CA SER A 178 17.23 -12.83 -4.04
C SER A 178 18.45 -13.27 -3.20
N GLU A 179 18.59 -14.58 -2.95
CA GLU A 179 19.72 -15.18 -2.19
C GLU A 179 21.08 -15.01 -2.92
N ALA A 180 21.07 -14.95 -4.26
CA ALA A 180 22.28 -15.01 -5.09
C ALA A 180 23.16 -13.74 -5.08
N CYS A 181 22.61 -12.57 -4.74
CA CYS A 181 23.33 -11.29 -4.90
C CYS A 181 23.98 -10.76 -3.62
N ILE A 182 23.68 -11.37 -2.47
CA ILE A 182 24.20 -10.93 -1.17
C ILE A 182 25.58 -11.54 -0.89
N SER A 183 25.92 -12.67 -1.52
CA SER A 183 27.19 -13.37 -1.33
C SER A 183 28.36 -12.82 -2.15
N THR A 184 28.11 -11.98 -3.16
CA THR A 184 29.15 -11.47 -4.07
C THR A 184 29.41 -9.97 -3.96
N GLY A 185 28.57 -9.20 -3.24
CA GLY A 185 28.73 -7.75 -3.15
C GLY A 185 28.65 -7.02 -4.51
N GLN A 186 28.18 -7.70 -5.56
CA GLN A 186 28.03 -7.12 -6.89
C GLN A 186 26.63 -6.55 -7.05
N ARG A 187 26.56 -5.24 -7.35
CA ARG A 187 25.31 -4.51 -7.66
C ARG A 187 24.68 -4.91 -9.01
N ASN A 188 25.32 -5.80 -9.77
CA ASN A 188 24.90 -6.17 -11.13
C ASN A 188 24.57 -7.67 -11.22
N CYS A 189 23.45 -8.08 -10.62
CA CYS A 189 22.82 -9.34 -10.99
C CYS A 189 21.75 -9.04 -12.06
N VAL A 190 22.14 -9.13 -13.33
CA VAL A 190 21.21 -9.01 -14.45
C VAL A 190 20.54 -10.37 -14.66
N VAL A 191 19.25 -10.48 -14.35
CA VAL A 191 18.40 -11.51 -14.97
C VAL A 191 18.05 -11.02 -16.37
N PRO A 192 18.26 -11.82 -17.44
CA PRO A 192 18.07 -11.34 -18.80
C PRO A 192 16.59 -10.98 -19.03
N ARG A 193 16.30 -9.68 -19.15
CA ARG A 193 15.05 -9.21 -19.76
C ARG A 193 15.07 -9.61 -21.24
N SER A 194 13.98 -10.19 -21.72
CA SER A 194 13.73 -10.31 -23.16
C SER A 194 13.79 -8.91 -23.78
N GLN A 195 14.85 -8.67 -24.56
CA GLN A 195 15.13 -7.52 -25.43
C GLN A 195 14.22 -6.28 -25.27
N SER A 196 14.73 -5.27 -24.58
CA SER A 196 14.25 -3.89 -24.75
C SER A 196 14.79 -3.35 -26.07
N HIS A 197 13.92 -3.01 -27.02
CA HIS A 197 14.31 -2.23 -28.19
C HIS A 197 14.72 -0.81 -27.75
N SER A 198 15.94 -0.44 -28.10
CA SER A 198 16.46 0.91 -27.98
C SER A 198 15.65 1.83 -28.90
N ILE A 199 14.90 2.77 -28.33
CA ILE A 199 14.34 3.89 -29.09
C ILE A 199 15.32 5.05 -28.91
N GLU A 200 16.07 5.37 -29.96
CA GLU A 200 16.83 6.62 -30.04
C GLU A 200 15.83 7.77 -30.24
N LEU A 201 15.67 8.62 -29.21
CA LEU A 201 14.97 9.90 -29.35
C LEU A 201 16.00 10.97 -29.73
N SER A 202 15.91 11.45 -30.97
CA SER A 202 16.68 12.58 -31.49
C SER A 202 16.31 13.86 -30.75
N SER A 203 17.34 14.60 -30.34
CA SER A 203 17.27 15.88 -29.64
C SER A 203 16.82 17.02 -30.56
N GLU A 204 15.74 17.71 -30.21
CA GLU A 204 15.61 19.15 -30.44
C GLU A 204 15.06 19.82 -29.18
N SER A 205 15.80 20.82 -28.73
CA SER A 205 15.59 21.59 -27.51
C SER A 205 14.74 22.82 -27.79
N THR A 206 13.85 23.16 -26.85
CA THR A 206 13.56 24.55 -26.52
C THR A 206 13.17 24.63 -25.04
N SER A 207 13.70 25.68 -24.41
CA SER A 207 13.88 25.90 -22.99
C SER A 207 12.62 26.27 -22.21
N LEU A 208 12.54 25.83 -20.95
CA LEU A 208 12.26 26.64 -19.75
C LEU A 208 12.76 25.87 -18.50
N ASN A 209 13.14 26.62 -17.47
CA ASN A 209 14.25 26.37 -16.55
C ASN A 209 13.90 25.61 -15.23
N PRO A 210 14.90 25.24 -14.39
CA PRO A 210 14.93 23.98 -13.66
C PRO A 210 14.64 24.11 -12.15
N LEU A 211 14.20 23.01 -11.54
CA LEU A 211 14.43 22.73 -10.12
C LEU A 211 14.79 21.24 -9.96
N LEU A 212 16.10 20.99 -9.94
CA LEU A 212 16.70 19.72 -9.57
C LEU A 212 17.41 19.93 -8.23
N PHE A 213 17.13 19.10 -7.22
CA PHE A 213 18.05 18.89 -6.11
C PHE A 213 18.15 17.40 -5.82
N THR A 214 19.34 16.86 -6.06
CA THR A 214 19.84 15.62 -5.46
C THR A 214 21.09 16.00 -4.66
N PHE A 215 21.18 15.59 -3.40
CA PHE A 215 22.44 15.64 -2.66
C PHE A 215 22.67 14.32 -1.92
N GLU A 216 23.69 13.59 -2.35
CA GLU A 216 24.50 12.71 -1.52
C GLU A 216 25.94 13.25 -1.53
N GLY A 217 26.60 13.35 -0.37
CA GLY A 217 28.03 13.64 -0.26
C GLY A 217 28.47 14.20 1.12
N PRO A 218 29.65 13.82 1.65
CA PRO A 218 29.90 13.74 3.10
C PRO A 218 30.40 15.02 3.78
N CYS A 219 30.27 15.05 5.11
CA CYS A 219 30.68 16.12 6.02
C CYS A 219 32.20 16.34 6.06
N HIS A 220 32.69 17.51 5.67
CA HIS A 220 34.01 18.03 6.08
C HIS A 220 33.98 19.54 6.40
N SER A 221 34.80 19.92 7.38
CA SER A 221 34.94 21.24 8.04
C SER A 221 35.47 22.35 7.11
N PRO A 222 35.14 23.64 7.35
CA PRO A 222 35.43 24.70 6.42
C PRO A 222 36.84 25.31 6.62
N THR A 223 37.62 25.37 5.55
CA THR A 223 38.75 26.30 5.39
C THR A 223 38.46 27.30 4.27
N LYS A 224 38.81 28.56 4.53
CA LYS A 224 38.51 29.79 3.78
C LYS A 224 38.83 29.76 2.28
N SER A 225 38.06 30.49 1.49
CA SER A 225 38.49 31.13 0.24
C SER A 225 37.89 32.55 0.10
N PRO A 226 38.52 33.47 -0.66
CA PRO A 226 38.20 34.90 -0.65
C PRO A 226 37.41 35.40 -1.88
N SER A 227 36.59 36.43 -1.61
CA SER A 227 36.26 37.64 -2.39
C SER A 227 36.01 37.63 -3.91
N GLU A 228 34.83 38.15 -4.31
CA GLU A 228 34.57 39.03 -5.47
C GLU A 228 33.21 39.74 -5.23
N ARG A 229 33.17 41.02 -4.81
CA ARG A 229 32.88 42.26 -5.58
C ARG A 229 31.75 42.13 -6.62
N ASP A 230 30.51 42.55 -6.30
CA ASP A 230 29.91 43.91 -6.33
C ASP A 230 29.41 44.37 -7.72
N LEU A 231 28.19 44.94 -7.71
CA LEU A 231 27.42 45.75 -8.69
C LEU A 231 25.97 45.17 -8.80
N GLY A 232 24.84 45.79 -8.44
CA GLY A 232 24.48 47.08 -7.86
C GLY A 232 22.96 47.33 -8.02
N GLY A 233 22.21 47.40 -6.90
CA GLY A 233 20.90 48.12 -6.75
C GLY A 233 19.57 47.36 -6.93
N PRO A 234 18.44 47.79 -6.29
CA PRO A 234 18.25 48.39 -4.97
C PRO A 234 17.50 47.45 -3.98
N ARG A 235 17.79 47.63 -2.70
CA ARG A 235 17.33 46.81 -1.56
C ARG A 235 15.86 47.10 -1.17
N MET A 236 15.06 46.05 -1.00
CA MET A 236 13.98 46.01 0.00
C MET A 236 14.46 45.17 1.20
N ARG A 237 14.53 45.80 2.38
CA ARG A 237 14.80 45.15 3.66
C ARG A 237 13.59 44.34 4.08
N VAL A 238 13.74 43.02 4.19
CA VAL A 238 12.89 42.17 5.03
C VAL A 238 13.80 41.51 6.04
N ASP A 239 13.49 41.73 7.32
CA ASP A 239 14.21 41.27 8.49
C ASP A 239 14.29 39.72 8.47
N ARG A 240 15.51 39.16 8.43
CA ARG A 240 15.75 37.72 8.53
C ARG A 240 16.40 37.41 9.87
N ARG A 241 15.59 37.31 10.92
CA ARG A 241 15.84 36.38 12.03
C ARG A 241 14.90 35.19 11.85
N GLY A 242 15.42 34.10 11.31
CA GLY A 242 14.70 32.85 11.13
C GLY A 242 15.68 31.73 10.86
N SER A 243 15.79 30.83 11.82
CA SER A 243 16.64 29.63 11.84
C SER A 243 16.55 28.82 10.54
N LYS A 244 17.70 28.52 9.92
CA LYS A 244 17.81 27.51 8.87
C LYS A 244 17.59 26.11 9.46
N GLY A 245 16.34 25.67 9.53
CA GLY A 245 16.00 24.27 9.78
C GLY A 245 16.27 23.43 8.52
N HIS A 246 17.14 22.43 8.63
CA HIS A 246 17.29 21.40 7.60
C HIS A 246 16.13 20.42 7.77
N PHE A 247 15.22 20.35 6.79
CA PHE A 247 14.15 19.34 6.77
C PHE A 247 14.65 18.11 6.03
N CYS A 248 15.00 17.06 6.77
CA CYS A 248 15.12 15.71 6.22
C CYS A 248 13.72 15.13 6.04
N ALA A 249 13.40 14.61 4.86
CA ALA A 249 12.17 13.85 4.64
C ALA A 249 12.26 12.50 5.36
N PHE A 250 11.28 12.20 6.21
CA PHE A 250 11.18 10.95 6.97
C PHE A 250 10.03 10.11 6.42
N PRO A 251 10.20 8.78 6.20
CA PRO A 251 9.06 7.91 5.98
C PRO A 251 8.12 8.00 7.19
N LEU A 252 6.84 8.16 6.89
CA LEU A 252 5.78 8.35 7.87
C LEU A 252 5.25 6.97 8.28
N CYS A 253 5.24 6.70 9.58
CA CYS A 253 4.57 5.56 10.19
C CYS A 253 3.28 6.08 10.83
N VAL A 254 2.15 5.56 10.41
CA VAL A 254 0.87 5.90 11.03
C VAL A 254 0.13 4.59 11.24
N MET A 255 -0.54 4.45 12.38
CA MET A 255 -1.51 3.39 12.60
C MET A 255 -2.89 3.99 12.43
N GLN A 256 -3.76 3.23 11.77
CA GLN A 256 -5.16 3.57 11.65
C GLN A 256 -5.95 2.29 11.85
N THR A 257 -6.95 2.33 12.73
CA THR A 257 -7.97 1.29 12.76
C THR A 257 -9.30 1.87 12.30
N GLY A 258 -10.05 1.09 11.55
CA GLY A 258 -11.25 1.52 10.85
C GLY A 258 -12.52 1.43 11.69
N VAL A 259 -12.53 1.93 12.93
CA VAL A 259 -13.78 2.05 13.69
C VAL A 259 -14.62 3.18 13.07
N PHE A 260 -15.59 2.82 12.25
CA PHE A 260 -16.62 3.72 11.73
C PHE A 260 -17.87 3.61 12.60
N GLY A 261 -18.03 4.52 13.56
CA GLY A 261 -19.32 4.81 14.17
C GLY A 261 -20.06 5.90 13.38
N PRO A 262 -21.41 5.92 13.35
CA PRO A 262 -22.16 7.05 12.82
C PRO A 262 -21.80 8.30 13.65
N ALA A 263 -21.57 9.42 12.98
CA ALA A 263 -21.35 10.70 13.65
C ALA A 263 -22.61 11.07 14.44
N ILE A 264 -22.58 10.87 15.76
CA ILE A 264 -23.53 11.46 16.70
C ILE A 264 -22.81 12.62 17.38
N GLU A 265 -23.33 13.83 17.17
CA GLU A 265 -22.93 15.05 17.85
C GLU A 265 -22.99 14.88 19.37
N GLN A 266 -21.95 15.31 20.10
CA GLN A 266 -22.15 15.98 21.40
C GLN A 266 -20.92 16.75 21.92
N ASN A 267 -21.24 18.01 22.25
CA ASN A 267 -20.61 19.08 23.05
C ASN A 267 -19.60 18.65 24.15
N PRO A 268 -18.43 19.33 24.32
CA PRO A 268 -17.50 19.03 25.41
C PRO A 268 -17.74 19.93 26.63
N ALA A 269 -18.00 19.34 27.79
CA ALA A 269 -17.91 20.02 29.09
C ALA A 269 -17.36 19.08 30.17
N ALA A 270 -16.37 19.59 30.92
CA ALA A 270 -15.67 19.03 32.09
C ALA A 270 -14.70 17.86 31.81
N GLY A 271 -13.48 17.78 32.33
CA GLY A 271 -12.83 18.48 33.44
C GLY A 271 -12.30 17.47 34.48
N PHE A 272 -11.02 17.61 34.87
CA PHE A 272 -10.32 17.09 36.07
C PHE A 272 -9.41 15.84 36.01
N HIS A 273 -8.10 16.13 36.05
CA HIS A 273 -7.07 15.72 37.05
C HIS A 273 -7.30 14.45 37.89
N SER A 274 -6.34 13.53 37.94
CA SER A 274 -5.11 13.59 38.78
C SER A 274 -4.36 12.25 38.85
N THR A 275 -3.09 12.39 39.19
CA THR A 275 -1.94 11.50 39.23
C THR A 275 -1.95 10.49 40.40
N VAL A 276 -1.15 9.42 40.32
CA VAL A 276 -0.04 9.06 41.26
C VAL A 276 0.24 7.53 41.30
N ASN A 277 1.43 7.19 40.77
CA ASN A 277 2.52 6.28 41.20
C ASN A 277 2.35 4.93 41.95
N ALA A 278 3.31 4.06 41.57
CA ALA A 278 4.07 3.04 42.33
C ALA A 278 3.48 1.61 42.37
N ALA A 279 4.23 0.49 42.28
CA ALA A 279 5.65 0.19 42.03
C ALA A 279 5.84 -1.35 41.89
N ILE A 280 6.82 -1.77 41.07
CA ILE A 280 7.88 -2.78 41.31
C ILE A 280 7.56 -4.30 41.55
N SER A 281 8.00 -5.11 40.57
CA SER A 281 8.87 -6.32 40.64
C SER A 281 8.39 -7.77 40.38
N CYS A 282 9.24 -8.44 39.57
CA CYS A 282 9.55 -9.88 39.42
C CYS A 282 8.52 -10.75 38.66
N TRP A 283 8.89 -11.62 37.71
CA TRP A 283 10.00 -12.58 37.74
C TRP A 283 10.30 -13.15 36.33
N GLU A 284 11.57 -13.47 36.06
CA GLU A 284 12.04 -14.29 34.93
C GLU A 284 11.62 -15.75 35.10
N PHE A 285 11.22 -16.45 34.01
CA PHE A 285 11.37 -17.90 33.90
C PHE A 285 11.09 -18.40 32.45
N TRP A 286 12.12 -18.45 31.58
CA TRP A 286 12.37 -19.58 30.65
C TRP A 286 13.63 -19.35 29.79
N ARG A 287 14.78 -19.76 30.33
CA ARG A 287 15.96 -20.20 29.58
C ARG A 287 16.35 -21.55 30.19
N LEU A 288 16.34 -22.62 29.39
CA LEU A 288 17.32 -23.72 29.34
C LEU A 288 16.72 -25.01 28.78
N ARG A 289 17.22 -25.39 27.60
CA ARG A 289 17.80 -26.69 27.20
C ARG A 289 17.87 -26.65 25.68
N THR A 290 19.02 -26.78 25.02
CA THR A 290 19.91 -27.95 25.10
C THR A 290 21.39 -27.62 24.86
N SER A 291 22.18 -27.86 25.92
CA SER A 291 23.42 -28.65 25.94
C SER A 291 24.54 -28.38 24.92
N SER A 292 25.58 -27.73 25.44
CA SER A 292 26.98 -27.84 25.05
C SER A 292 27.50 -29.28 25.13
N ARG A 293 28.26 -29.72 24.11
CA ARG A 293 29.32 -30.71 24.29
C ARG A 293 30.60 -30.18 23.68
N SER A 294 31.53 -29.84 24.55
CA SER A 294 32.94 -29.63 24.27
C SER A 294 33.59 -30.98 24.03
N MET A 295 34.45 -31.08 23.02
CA MET A 295 35.46 -32.12 22.91
C MET A 295 36.72 -31.48 22.33
N LYS A 296 37.73 -31.33 23.19
CA LYS A 296 39.13 -31.30 22.81
C LYS A 296 39.72 -32.69 23.10
N ASP A 297 40.73 -33.02 22.30
CA ASP A 297 41.78 -34.04 22.46
C ASP A 297 41.70 -35.29 21.56
N GLU A 298 42.67 -35.31 20.63
CA GLU A 298 43.50 -36.38 20.08
C GLU A 298 42.90 -37.53 19.25
N GLU A 299 43.27 -37.62 17.96
CA GLU A 299 44.23 -38.63 17.46
C GLU A 299 44.57 -38.41 15.97
N GLU A 300 45.86 -38.48 15.63
CA GLU A 300 46.37 -38.64 14.27
C GLU A 300 45.97 -40.03 13.72
N ASP A 301 45.20 -40.08 12.63
CA ASP A 301 45.31 -41.22 11.70
C ASP A 301 45.06 -40.78 10.26
N GLY A 302 46.09 -40.97 9.44
CA GLY A 302 46.08 -40.65 8.01
C GLY A 302 45.30 -41.71 7.23
N ARG A 303 44.06 -41.40 6.82
CA ARG A 303 43.36 -42.19 5.79
C ARG A 303 42.50 -41.34 4.84
N ARG A 304 43.04 -41.21 3.62
CA ARG A 304 42.35 -41.05 2.31
C ARG A 304 41.03 -40.28 2.31
N LYS A 305 41.10 -39.05 1.78
CA LYS A 305 39.98 -38.27 1.21
C LYS A 305 39.14 -39.15 0.27
N ARG A 306 37.97 -39.59 0.72
CA ARG A 306 36.83 -39.88 -0.16
C ARG A 306 35.90 -38.68 -0.08
N GLY A 307 35.55 -38.13 -1.24
CA GLY A 307 34.63 -36.99 -1.35
C GLY A 307 33.32 -37.29 -0.63
N PHE A 308 33.05 -36.54 0.43
CA PHE A 308 31.75 -36.51 1.07
C PHE A 308 30.82 -35.72 0.16
N VAL A 309 29.95 -36.42 -0.58
CA VAL A 309 28.82 -35.81 -1.27
C VAL A 309 27.68 -35.78 -0.26
N PRO A 310 27.21 -34.60 0.19
CA PRO A 310 26.14 -34.53 1.17
C PRO A 310 24.88 -35.21 0.62
N SER A 311 24.19 -35.96 1.48
CA SER A 311 22.90 -36.54 1.12
C SER A 311 21.90 -35.44 0.76
N GLU A 312 20.91 -35.72 -0.11
CA GLU A 312 19.84 -34.76 -0.45
C GLU A 312 19.16 -34.16 0.81
N ARG A 313 19.07 -34.97 1.87
CA ARG A 313 18.55 -34.55 3.17
C ARG A 313 19.46 -33.52 3.86
N GLU A 314 20.78 -33.71 3.85
CA GLU A 314 21.74 -32.75 4.42
C GLU A 314 21.82 -31.47 3.59
N LYS A 315 21.72 -31.54 2.25
CA LYS A 315 21.60 -30.34 1.39
C LYS A 315 20.36 -29.53 1.75
N HIS A 316 19.24 -30.20 2.03
CA HIS A 316 17.99 -29.56 2.43
C HIS A 316 18.11 -28.84 3.79
N TRP A 317 18.75 -29.46 4.79
CA TRP A 317 19.02 -28.82 6.08
C TRP A 317 19.98 -27.64 5.96
N THR A 318 21.03 -27.73 5.13
CA THR A 318 21.95 -26.60 4.88
C THR A 318 21.29 -25.44 4.13
N ALA A 319 20.35 -25.71 3.22
CA ALA A 319 19.62 -24.66 2.50
C ALA A 319 18.62 -23.93 3.42
N ILE A 320 17.94 -24.66 4.32
CA ILE A 320 17.07 -24.09 5.36
C ILE A 320 17.90 -23.19 6.29
N ASP A 321 19.05 -23.67 6.79
CA ASP A 321 19.93 -22.90 7.67
C ASP A 321 20.48 -21.62 7.00
N VAL A 322 20.79 -21.67 5.70
CA VAL A 322 21.24 -20.50 4.93
C VAL A 322 20.10 -19.49 4.77
N ARG A 323 18.91 -19.95 4.36
CA ARG A 323 17.73 -19.10 4.21
C ARG A 323 17.34 -18.43 5.53
N GLU A 324 17.33 -19.17 6.64
CA GLU A 324 17.03 -18.61 7.96
C GLU A 324 18.06 -17.55 8.41
N ARG A 325 19.36 -17.75 8.10
CA ARG A 325 20.40 -16.74 8.38
C ARG A 325 20.25 -15.49 7.52
N GLU A 326 19.85 -15.63 6.26
CA GLU A 326 19.62 -14.49 5.36
C GLU A 326 18.37 -13.71 5.74
N ILE A 327 17.29 -14.39 6.12
CA ILE A 327 16.09 -13.77 6.71
C ILE A 327 16.48 -12.99 7.97
N ALA A 328 17.22 -13.60 8.89
CA ALA A 328 17.69 -12.93 10.11
C ALA A 328 18.60 -11.73 9.83
N LYS A 329 19.39 -11.77 8.75
CA LYS A 329 20.19 -10.63 8.29
C LYS A 329 19.31 -9.50 7.76
N ARG A 330 18.35 -9.80 6.87
CA ARG A 330 17.41 -8.81 6.30
C ARG A 330 16.49 -8.21 7.35
N GLU A 331 16.03 -9.01 8.30
CA GLU A 331 15.32 -8.57 9.51
C GLU A 331 16.07 -7.47 10.24
N ASN A 332 17.37 -7.69 10.46
CA ASN A 332 18.21 -6.80 11.24
C ASN A 332 18.65 -5.56 10.44
N GLU A 333 18.76 -5.67 9.12
CA GLU A 333 19.15 -4.57 8.23
C GLU A 333 17.96 -3.68 7.82
N GLY A 334 16.75 -4.23 7.71
CA GLY A 334 15.55 -3.53 7.23
C GLY A 334 15.11 -2.37 8.13
N LEU A 335 15.32 -2.49 9.44
CA LEU A 335 14.93 -1.48 10.44
C LEU A 335 16.09 -0.66 11.00
N LYS A 336 17.31 -1.22 11.03
CA LYS A 336 18.46 -0.58 11.67
C LYS A 336 18.82 0.73 10.98
N GLY A 337 18.85 1.82 11.77
CA GLY A 337 19.17 3.17 11.31
C GLY A 337 18.07 3.84 10.49
N LYS A 338 16.95 3.17 10.19
CA LYS A 338 15.81 3.80 9.53
C LYS A 338 15.15 4.80 10.50
N ARG A 339 14.80 5.98 9.99
CA ARG A 339 14.11 7.02 10.76
C ARG A 339 12.63 6.99 10.42
N LEU A 340 11.78 6.71 11.39
CA LEU A 340 10.32 6.57 11.22
C LEU A 340 9.62 7.68 11.98
N GLY A 341 8.82 8.48 11.28
CA GLY A 341 8.04 9.56 11.90
C GLY A 341 6.64 9.10 12.26
N VAL A 342 6.19 9.23 13.52
CA VAL A 342 4.85 8.82 13.95
C VAL A 342 3.93 10.02 14.06
N VAL A 343 2.79 9.98 13.36
CA VAL A 343 1.72 10.97 13.50
C VAL A 343 0.59 10.36 14.30
N ARG A 344 0.39 10.88 15.51
CA ARG A 344 -0.64 10.40 16.44
C ARG A 344 -1.97 11.06 16.19
N SER A 345 -2.03 12.38 16.28
CA SER A 345 -3.27 13.10 16.04
C SER A 345 -3.55 13.26 14.55
N PRO A 346 -4.78 12.99 14.06
CA PRO A 346 -5.96 12.49 14.78
C PRO A 346 -6.17 10.96 14.63
N PHE A 347 -5.17 10.20 14.18
CA PHE A 347 -5.28 8.79 13.80
C PHE A 347 -5.27 7.80 14.97
N VAL A 348 -4.39 8.04 15.94
CA VAL A 348 -4.16 7.21 17.12
C VAL A 348 -4.96 7.73 18.32
N ASP A 349 -5.07 9.06 18.45
CA ASP A 349 -5.77 9.69 19.59
C ASP A 349 -7.29 9.42 19.58
N LYS A 350 -7.84 9.07 18.42
CA LYS A 350 -9.26 8.71 18.24
C LYS A 350 -9.50 7.20 18.36
N LEU A 351 -8.48 6.40 18.67
CA LEU A 351 -8.66 4.97 18.90
C LEU A 351 -9.38 4.77 20.24
N HIS A 352 -10.61 4.27 20.18
CA HIS A 352 -11.40 3.97 21.37
C HIS A 352 -11.02 2.64 22.02
N ASP A 353 -10.33 1.75 21.31
CA ASP A 353 -9.90 0.45 21.83
C ASP A 353 -8.50 0.53 22.46
N SER A 354 -8.46 0.31 23.78
CA SER A 354 -7.22 0.30 24.56
C SER A 354 -6.25 -0.80 24.16
N ALA A 355 -6.71 -1.95 23.64
CA ALA A 355 -5.86 -3.04 23.20
C ALA A 355 -5.11 -2.69 21.91
N ILE A 356 -5.77 -1.99 20.99
CA ILE A 356 -5.15 -1.47 19.77
C ILE A 356 -4.08 -0.44 20.12
N ALA A 357 -4.42 0.51 20.99
CA ALA A 357 -3.47 1.54 21.44
C ALA A 357 -2.25 0.93 22.15
N ALA A 358 -2.45 -0.07 23.02
CA ALA A 358 -1.37 -0.80 23.67
C ALA A 358 -0.50 -1.56 22.65
N SER A 359 -1.12 -2.27 21.70
CA SER A 359 -0.41 -2.96 20.64
C SER A 359 0.42 -2.00 19.80
N PHE A 360 -0.06 -0.78 19.55
CA PHE A 360 0.70 0.23 18.83
C PHE A 360 1.98 0.61 19.56
N GLU A 361 1.90 0.86 20.87
CA GLU A 361 3.09 1.16 21.68
C GLU A 361 4.10 0.00 21.66
N ASP A 362 3.61 -1.24 21.73
CA ASP A 362 4.45 -2.43 21.64
C ASP A 362 5.14 -2.54 20.27
N HIS A 363 4.47 -2.15 19.20
CA HIS A 363 5.05 -2.08 17.85
C HIS A 363 6.11 -1.00 17.75
N LEU A 364 5.86 0.20 18.28
CA LEU A 364 6.88 1.27 18.31
C LEU A 364 8.10 0.86 19.14
N SER A 365 7.88 0.17 20.27
CA SER A 365 8.93 -0.43 21.09
C SER A 365 9.73 -1.47 20.31
N THR A 366 9.06 -2.33 19.56
CA THR A 366 9.69 -3.35 18.71
C THR A 366 10.55 -2.72 17.60
N LEU A 367 10.03 -1.70 16.91
CA LEU A 367 10.76 -0.94 15.90
C LEU A 367 12.05 -0.32 16.49
N ARG A 368 11.95 0.31 17.66
CA ARG A 368 13.12 0.86 18.39
C ARG A 368 14.14 -0.22 18.76
N LYS A 369 13.69 -1.35 19.30
CA LYS A 369 14.56 -2.49 19.68
C LYS A 369 15.30 -3.09 18.49
N ARG A 370 14.69 -3.06 17.30
CA ARG A 370 15.29 -3.50 16.03
C ARG A 370 16.17 -2.41 15.37
N GLY A 371 16.40 -1.29 16.06
CA GLY A 371 17.36 -0.26 15.65
C GLY A 371 16.78 0.87 14.81
N ALA A 372 15.45 0.95 14.65
CA ALA A 372 14.83 2.11 14.02
C ALA A 372 14.81 3.31 14.98
N ILE A 373 15.03 4.50 14.43
CA ILE A 373 14.89 5.77 15.14
C ILE A 373 13.45 6.23 14.97
N VAL A 374 12.63 6.04 15.99
CA VAL A 374 11.22 6.46 15.98
C VAL A 374 11.11 7.88 16.53
N VAL A 375 10.72 8.82 15.67
CA VAL A 375 10.40 10.21 16.02
C VAL A 375 8.90 10.31 16.21
N ASP A 376 8.47 10.45 17.46
CA ASP A 376 7.06 10.38 17.83
C ASP A 376 6.38 11.76 17.85
N ASN A 377 5.05 11.78 17.84
CA ASN A 377 4.22 12.99 17.94
C ASN A 377 4.51 14.04 16.86
N LEU A 378 4.78 13.60 15.63
CA LEU A 378 4.87 14.51 14.50
C LEU A 378 3.50 15.09 14.17
N HIS A 379 3.50 16.36 13.77
CA HIS A 379 2.32 17.09 13.35
C HIS A 379 2.37 17.35 11.85
N ILE A 380 1.27 17.08 11.16
CA ILE A 380 1.08 17.46 9.76
C ILE A 380 0.31 18.78 9.74
N ALA A 381 0.87 19.81 9.12
CA ALA A 381 0.20 21.10 8.99
C ALA A 381 -1.14 20.94 8.23
N ASN A 382 -2.17 21.65 8.68
CA ASN A 382 -3.52 21.65 8.10
C ASN A 382 -4.18 20.25 8.04
N ILE A 383 -3.81 19.34 8.95
CA ILE A 383 -4.31 17.96 8.91
C ILE A 383 -5.85 17.90 8.93
N ASP A 384 -6.54 18.76 9.69
CA ASP A 384 -8.02 18.73 9.74
C ASP A 384 -8.70 19.13 8.43
N GLU A 385 -8.13 20.09 7.69
CA GLU A 385 -8.60 20.42 6.34
C GLU A 385 -8.25 19.31 5.36
N ILE A 386 -7.04 18.75 5.52
CA ILE A 386 -6.57 17.58 4.79
C ILE A 386 -7.47 16.34 5.03
N LEU A 387 -8.25 16.34 6.10
CA LEU A 387 -9.08 15.21 6.50
C LEU A 387 -10.56 15.37 6.14
N ASP A 388 -10.96 16.51 5.60
CA ASP A 388 -12.35 16.78 5.25
C ASP A 388 -12.51 16.80 3.73
N PRO A 389 -13.13 15.76 3.12
CA PRO A 389 -13.22 15.62 1.67
C PRO A 389 -14.10 16.70 1.01
N HIS A 390 -14.94 17.40 1.78
CA HIS A 390 -15.73 18.53 1.30
C HIS A 390 -14.93 19.82 1.32
N ARG A 391 -14.11 20.04 2.36
CA ARG A 391 -13.24 21.22 2.47
C ARG A 391 -12.03 21.11 1.55
N SER A 392 -11.58 19.90 1.28
CA SER A 392 -10.41 19.61 0.47
C SER A 392 -10.66 19.72 -1.05
N GLY A 393 -11.93 19.63 -1.47
CA GLY A 393 -12.32 19.55 -2.88
C GLY A 393 -12.14 18.17 -3.51
N GLU A 394 -11.63 17.19 -2.76
CA GLU A 394 -11.34 15.83 -3.24
C GLU A 394 -12.58 15.15 -3.82
N LEU A 395 -13.70 15.20 -3.10
CA LEU A 395 -14.94 14.52 -3.50
C LEU A 395 -15.46 15.01 -4.86
N MET A 396 -15.36 16.32 -5.09
CA MET A 396 -15.80 16.94 -6.34
C MET A 396 -14.88 16.57 -7.50
N VAL A 397 -13.56 16.66 -7.31
CA VAL A 397 -12.60 16.23 -8.35
C VAL A 397 -12.73 14.75 -8.66
N MET A 398 -12.92 13.90 -7.65
CA MET A 398 -13.21 12.47 -7.82
C MET A 398 -14.40 12.22 -8.72
N ALA A 399 -15.54 12.88 -8.46
CA ALA A 399 -16.76 12.70 -9.23
C ALA A 399 -16.60 13.17 -10.68
N THR A 400 -15.97 14.33 -10.88
CA THR A 400 -15.71 14.89 -12.21
C THR A 400 -14.74 14.02 -13.01
N ASP A 401 -13.62 13.60 -12.42
CA ASP A 401 -12.66 12.68 -13.05
C ASP A 401 -13.30 11.33 -13.40
N PHE A 402 -14.17 10.83 -12.52
CA PHE A 402 -14.88 9.58 -12.78
C PHE A 402 -15.75 9.70 -14.01
N LYS A 403 -16.58 10.74 -14.14
CA LYS A 403 -17.37 10.98 -15.36
C LYS A 403 -16.50 11.00 -16.61
N ILE A 404 -15.41 11.77 -16.60
CA ILE A 404 -14.53 11.92 -17.77
C ILE A 404 -13.91 10.57 -18.13
N SER A 405 -13.31 9.90 -17.15
CA SER A 405 -12.54 8.68 -17.35
C SER A 405 -13.42 7.46 -17.66
N ILE A 406 -14.58 7.31 -17.02
CA ILE A 406 -15.48 6.19 -17.32
C ILE A 406 -16.05 6.31 -18.73
N ASN A 407 -16.41 7.52 -19.16
CA ASN A 407 -16.88 7.77 -20.52
C ASN A 407 -15.80 7.49 -21.57
N ALA A 408 -14.53 7.77 -21.26
CA ALA A 408 -13.41 7.40 -22.13
C ALA A 408 -13.24 5.88 -22.18
N TYR A 409 -13.19 5.21 -21.03
CA TYR A 409 -13.03 3.76 -20.92
C TYR A 409 -14.11 2.99 -21.68
N LEU A 410 -15.39 3.36 -21.53
CA LEU A 410 -16.50 2.66 -22.18
C LEU A 410 -16.48 2.76 -23.72
N LYS A 411 -15.84 3.80 -24.27
CA LYS A 411 -15.63 3.95 -25.71
C LYS A 411 -14.53 3.03 -26.24
N GLU A 412 -13.57 2.63 -25.41
CA GLU A 412 -12.49 1.69 -25.79
C GLU A 412 -12.95 0.23 -25.85
N LEU A 413 -14.08 -0.11 -25.21
CA LEU A 413 -14.64 -1.45 -25.26
C LEU A 413 -15.06 -1.81 -26.68
N ILE A 414 -14.81 -3.06 -27.11
CA ILE A 414 -15.22 -3.53 -28.44
C ILE A 414 -16.75 -3.50 -28.52
N THR A 415 -17.40 -4.18 -27.58
CA THR A 415 -18.84 -4.20 -27.41
C THR A 415 -19.18 -3.94 -25.94
N SER A 416 -20.30 -3.29 -25.67
CA SER A 416 -20.76 -3.02 -24.31
C SER A 416 -22.25 -2.63 -24.32
N PRO A 417 -23.07 -3.10 -23.36
CA PRO A 417 -24.46 -2.65 -23.21
C PRO A 417 -24.58 -1.16 -22.87
N VAL A 418 -23.56 -0.60 -22.20
CA VAL A 418 -23.49 0.80 -21.81
C VAL A 418 -22.26 1.47 -22.41
N ARG A 419 -22.40 2.72 -22.87
CA ARG A 419 -21.34 3.49 -23.55
C ARG A 419 -21.04 4.85 -22.92
N SER A 420 -21.76 5.22 -21.85
CA SER A 420 -21.52 6.42 -21.06
C SER A 420 -22.00 6.25 -19.62
N LEU A 421 -21.63 7.19 -18.73
CA LEU A 421 -22.17 7.32 -17.39
C LEU A 421 -23.69 7.49 -17.43
N THR A 422 -24.21 8.30 -18.35
CA THR A 422 -25.66 8.42 -18.60
C THR A 422 -26.30 7.06 -18.90
N CYS A 423 -25.69 6.24 -19.76
CA CYS A 423 -26.21 4.89 -20.05
C CYS A 423 -26.21 3.99 -18.80
N ILE A 424 -25.21 4.10 -17.93
CA ILE A 424 -25.17 3.36 -16.65
C ILE A 424 -26.31 3.81 -15.74
N ILE A 425 -26.52 5.12 -15.58
CA ILE A 425 -27.60 5.69 -14.76
C ILE A 425 -28.96 5.19 -15.26
N THR A 426 -29.19 5.28 -16.58
CA THR A 426 -30.41 4.79 -17.22
C THR A 426 -30.57 3.28 -17.08
N PHE A 427 -29.50 2.50 -17.20
CA PHE A 427 -29.54 1.05 -16.97
C PHE A 427 -30.03 0.75 -15.55
N ASN A 428 -29.48 1.41 -14.54
CA ASN A 428 -29.87 1.20 -13.14
C ASN A 428 -31.35 1.60 -12.91
N GLN A 429 -31.81 2.70 -13.51
CA GLN A 429 -33.21 3.12 -13.45
C GLN A 429 -34.17 2.11 -14.08
N ASN A 430 -33.74 1.48 -15.18
CA ASN A 430 -34.51 0.44 -15.86
C ASN A 430 -34.41 -0.94 -15.19
N ASN A 431 -33.45 -1.12 -14.27
CA ASN A 431 -33.20 -2.39 -13.58
C ASN A 431 -33.03 -2.16 -12.05
N PRO A 432 -34.01 -1.52 -11.38
CA PRO A 432 -33.84 -1.04 -10.00
C PRO A 432 -33.68 -2.18 -8.99
N GLU A 433 -34.27 -3.35 -9.26
CA GLU A 433 -34.14 -4.55 -8.43
C GLU A 433 -32.75 -5.18 -8.55
N LEU A 434 -32.20 -5.27 -9.77
CA LEU A 434 -30.87 -5.87 -10.01
C LEU A 434 -29.77 -5.06 -9.31
N GLU A 435 -29.86 -3.74 -9.37
CA GLU A 435 -28.85 -2.82 -8.83
C GLU A 435 -29.20 -2.33 -7.41
N LYS A 436 -30.27 -2.87 -6.80
CA LYS A 436 -30.78 -2.49 -5.48
C LYS A 436 -30.90 -0.98 -5.29
N LEU A 437 -31.50 -0.31 -6.27
CA LEU A 437 -31.54 1.14 -6.31
C LEU A 437 -32.35 1.74 -5.15
N ALA A 438 -33.39 1.05 -4.68
CA ALA A 438 -34.18 1.46 -3.52
C ALA A 438 -33.38 1.42 -2.21
N GLU A 439 -32.44 0.47 -2.06
CA GLU A 439 -31.62 0.34 -0.85
C GLU A 439 -30.42 1.29 -0.85
N TYR A 440 -29.72 1.42 -1.99
CA TYR A 440 -28.40 2.07 -2.04
C TYR A 440 -28.33 3.33 -2.90
N GLY A 441 -29.32 3.57 -3.77
CA GLY A 441 -29.37 4.75 -4.63
C GLY A 441 -28.24 4.84 -5.65
N GLN A 442 -28.12 6.00 -6.30
CA GLN A 442 -27.03 6.31 -7.24
C GLN A 442 -26.70 7.80 -7.32
N GLN A 443 -26.92 8.52 -6.21
CA GLN A 443 -26.89 9.98 -6.18
C GLN A 443 -25.55 10.56 -6.66
N THR A 444 -24.43 9.92 -6.29
CA THR A 444 -23.10 10.36 -6.70
C THR A 444 -22.86 10.23 -8.20
N PHE A 445 -23.46 9.24 -8.89
CA PHE A 445 -23.43 9.19 -10.35
C PHE A 445 -24.18 10.35 -11.00
N ILE A 446 -25.34 10.72 -10.44
CA ILE A 446 -26.14 11.83 -10.95
C ILE A 446 -25.36 13.15 -10.79
N GLU A 447 -24.81 13.38 -9.60
CA GLU A 447 -23.95 14.54 -9.32
C GLU A 447 -22.71 14.58 -10.23
N ALA A 448 -22.06 13.43 -10.43
CA ALA A 448 -20.93 13.32 -11.35
C ALA A 448 -21.36 13.68 -12.77
N GLU A 449 -22.50 13.17 -13.26
CA GLU A 449 -23.03 13.46 -14.60
C GLU A 449 -23.43 14.92 -14.79
N GLU A 450 -23.91 15.59 -13.73
CA GLU A 450 -24.24 17.03 -13.76
C GLU A 450 -23.00 17.94 -13.75
N SER A 451 -21.83 17.43 -13.37
CA SER A 451 -20.59 18.21 -13.34
C SER A 451 -20.20 18.77 -14.72
N THR A 452 -19.74 20.03 -14.73
CA THR A 452 -19.34 20.75 -15.95
C THR A 452 -17.86 20.63 -16.31
N GLY A 453 -17.11 19.75 -15.64
CA GLY A 453 -15.66 19.58 -15.83
C GLY A 453 -14.81 20.45 -14.90
N ILE A 454 -13.48 20.31 -15.02
CA ILE A 454 -12.50 20.85 -14.07
C ILE A 454 -12.16 22.32 -14.37
N GLY A 455 -12.72 23.25 -13.60
CA GLY A 455 -12.31 24.67 -13.64
C GLY A 455 -11.01 24.93 -12.87
N GLU A 456 -10.38 26.10 -13.02
CA GLU A 456 -9.13 26.47 -12.32
C GLU A 456 -9.22 26.37 -10.79
N LYS A 457 -10.42 26.58 -10.21
CA LYS A 457 -10.68 26.40 -8.78
C LYS A 457 -10.68 24.95 -8.32
N GLU A 458 -10.95 24.01 -9.23
CA GLU A 458 -10.98 22.57 -8.98
C GLU A 458 -9.58 21.94 -9.09
N ILE A 459 -8.59 22.68 -9.59
CA ILE A 459 -7.18 22.28 -9.62
C ILE A 459 -6.53 22.43 -8.23
N GLN A 460 -7.09 23.27 -7.36
CA GLN A 460 -6.62 23.49 -5.99
C GLN A 460 -7.25 22.51 -5.00
N VAL A 461 -7.02 21.20 -5.19
CA VAL A 461 -7.37 20.19 -4.19
C VAL A 461 -6.28 20.14 -3.12
N THR A 462 -6.65 20.45 -1.88
CA THR A 462 -5.86 20.10 -0.68
C THR A 462 -6.28 18.70 -0.23
N SER A 463 -5.50 18.02 0.62
CA SER A 463 -5.67 16.56 0.83
C SER A 463 -7.02 16.17 1.52
N GLY A 464 -7.56 14.94 1.44
CA GLY A 464 -8.88 14.57 2.04
C GLY A 464 -9.05 13.18 2.75
N SER A 465 -9.40 13.15 4.03
CA SER A 465 -10.01 12.04 4.82
C SER A 465 -9.26 10.80 5.37
N ARG A 466 -7.93 10.77 5.53
CA ARG A 466 -7.11 9.91 6.44
C ARG A 466 -5.61 10.25 6.27
N ALA A 467 -4.63 9.45 6.72
CA ALA A 467 -3.26 9.63 6.19
C ALA A 467 -3.19 9.22 4.69
N SER A 468 -4.13 8.38 4.24
CA SER A 468 -4.23 7.89 2.88
C SER A 468 -4.44 8.93 1.77
N PRO A 469 -5.23 10.00 1.88
CA PRO A 469 -5.21 11.10 0.91
C PRO A 469 -3.85 11.77 0.73
N ILE A 470 -3.05 11.89 1.78
CA ILE A 470 -1.69 12.44 1.65
C ILE A 470 -0.89 11.54 0.70
N LEU A 471 -1.11 10.23 0.80
CA LEU A 471 -0.45 9.23 -0.04
C LEU A 471 -1.10 9.10 -1.43
N ALA A 472 -2.41 9.25 -1.55
CA ALA A 472 -3.16 9.19 -2.80
C ALA A 472 -2.93 10.45 -3.65
N ILE A 473 -3.16 11.64 -3.09
CA ILE A 473 -3.05 12.92 -3.79
C ILE A 473 -1.60 13.27 -4.05
N GLY A 474 -0.72 13.04 -3.06
CA GLY A 474 0.72 13.13 -3.26
C GLY A 474 1.27 12.09 -4.24
N GLY A 475 0.48 11.06 -4.57
CA GLY A 475 0.85 9.91 -5.38
C GLY A 475 2.02 9.13 -4.81
N TYR A 476 2.14 9.12 -3.49
CA TYR A 476 3.21 8.50 -2.73
C TYR A 476 2.94 7.02 -2.44
N PRO A 477 3.96 6.18 -2.33
CA PRO A 477 3.77 4.78 -2.03
C PRO A 477 3.38 4.56 -0.56
N ALA A 478 2.65 3.48 -0.32
CA ALA A 478 2.26 3.01 0.99
C ALA A 478 2.32 1.48 1.04
N ILE A 479 2.64 0.92 2.20
CA ILE A 479 2.49 -0.51 2.47
C ILE A 479 1.87 -0.70 3.84
N THR A 480 0.90 -1.60 3.95
CA THR A 480 0.36 -2.05 5.24
C THR A 480 0.79 -3.48 5.51
N ALA A 481 1.07 -3.77 6.78
CA ALA A 481 1.36 -5.10 7.28
C ALA A 481 0.46 -5.41 8.49
N PRO A 482 0.05 -6.68 8.70
CA PRO A 482 -0.74 -7.08 9.86
C PRO A 482 -0.06 -6.69 11.18
N ALA A 483 -0.81 -6.07 12.09
CA ALA A 483 -0.29 -5.55 13.35
C ALA A 483 -1.02 -6.10 14.57
N GLY A 484 -2.26 -6.56 14.45
CA GLY A 484 -2.90 -7.27 15.53
C GLY A 484 -4.35 -7.60 15.24
N TYR A 485 -5.04 -7.96 16.31
CA TYR A 485 -6.47 -8.22 16.33
C TYR A 485 -7.02 -7.51 17.56
N ASP A 486 -8.16 -6.86 17.42
CA ASP A 486 -8.83 -6.21 18.53
C ASP A 486 -9.53 -7.22 19.46
N SER A 487 -10.26 -6.71 20.44
CA SER A 487 -10.96 -7.55 21.43
C SER A 487 -12.04 -8.46 20.83
N ASP A 488 -12.61 -8.09 19.67
CA ASP A 488 -13.60 -8.87 18.94
C ASP A 488 -12.94 -9.83 17.91
N GLY A 489 -11.61 -9.80 17.80
CA GLY A 489 -10.85 -10.59 16.84
C GLY A 489 -10.76 -9.96 15.45
N MET A 490 -11.22 -8.72 15.29
CA MET A 490 -11.13 -8.00 14.02
C MET A 490 -9.67 -7.59 13.78
N PRO A 491 -9.11 -7.88 12.59
CA PRO A 491 -7.75 -7.48 12.27
C PRO A 491 -7.55 -5.98 12.22
N PHE A 492 -6.36 -5.55 12.62
CA PHE A 492 -5.81 -4.25 12.28
C PHE A 492 -4.33 -4.38 11.88
N GLY A 493 -3.87 -3.40 11.14
CA GLY A 493 -2.54 -3.29 10.56
C GLY A 493 -1.83 -2.02 11.01
N ILE A 494 -0.56 -1.95 10.60
CA ILE A 494 0.25 -0.74 10.66
C ILE A 494 0.61 -0.38 9.22
N PHE A 495 0.63 0.90 8.88
CA PHE A 495 1.02 1.32 7.54
C PHE A 495 2.23 2.25 7.56
N PHE A 496 3.05 2.06 6.54
CA PHE A 496 4.26 2.84 6.28
C PHE A 496 4.05 3.60 4.98
N GLY A 497 4.04 4.92 5.07
CA GLY A 497 3.97 5.86 3.95
C GLY A 497 5.34 6.44 3.64
N GLY A 498 5.62 6.62 2.35
CA GLY A 498 6.90 7.14 1.87
C GLY A 498 6.74 8.39 1.01
N LEU A 499 7.85 8.85 0.41
CA LEU A 499 7.80 9.78 -0.72
C LEU A 499 7.76 9.01 -2.04
N ARG A 500 7.47 9.69 -3.15
CA ARG A 500 7.51 9.07 -4.50
C ARG A 500 8.82 8.32 -4.71
N GLY A 501 8.72 7.09 -5.19
CA GLY A 501 9.86 6.24 -5.49
C GLY A 501 10.55 5.59 -4.29
N THR A 502 9.94 5.59 -3.11
CA THR A 502 10.52 4.99 -1.90
C THR A 502 9.99 3.57 -1.60
N GLU A 503 9.37 2.90 -2.58
CA GLU A 503 8.82 1.55 -2.44
C GLU A 503 9.83 0.57 -1.85
N LEU A 504 11.07 0.56 -2.34
CA LEU A 504 12.11 -0.35 -1.84
C LEU A 504 12.38 -0.13 -0.36
N LYS A 505 12.45 1.13 0.08
CA LYS A 505 12.65 1.48 1.49
C LYS A 505 11.44 1.10 2.35
N LEU A 506 10.23 1.23 1.82
CA LEU A 506 9.01 0.82 2.51
C LEU A 506 8.92 -0.70 2.64
N VAL A 507 9.30 -1.44 1.60
CA VAL A 507 9.43 -2.89 1.61
C VAL A 507 10.42 -3.34 2.69
N GLU A 508 11.60 -2.72 2.76
CA GLU A 508 12.61 -3.00 3.79
C GLU A 508 12.04 -2.84 5.21
N ILE A 509 11.36 -1.73 5.45
CA ILE A 509 10.76 -1.41 6.76
C ILE A 509 9.65 -2.40 7.10
N ALA A 510 8.72 -2.62 6.17
CA ALA A 510 7.58 -3.49 6.37
C ALA A 510 7.99 -4.95 6.56
N TYR A 511 8.97 -5.43 5.80
CA TYR A 511 9.51 -6.78 5.97
C TYR A 511 10.20 -6.93 7.33
N GLY A 512 11.04 -5.96 7.71
CA GLY A 512 11.68 -5.98 9.03
C GLY A 512 10.66 -5.97 10.17
N PHE A 513 9.56 -5.23 10.02
CA PHE A 513 8.44 -5.24 10.96
C PHE A 513 7.69 -6.58 10.98
N GLU A 514 7.29 -7.09 9.81
CA GLU A 514 6.59 -8.36 9.65
C GLU A 514 7.36 -9.50 10.29
N GLN A 515 8.65 -9.61 9.99
CA GLN A 515 9.49 -10.68 10.51
C GLN A 515 9.80 -10.52 12.01
N ALA A 516 9.85 -9.29 12.52
CA ALA A 516 10.05 -9.04 13.94
C ALA A 516 8.82 -9.40 14.79
N THR A 517 7.61 -9.36 14.21
CA THR A 517 6.35 -9.47 14.94
C THR A 517 5.58 -10.76 14.64
N LYS A 518 5.62 -11.25 13.40
CA LYS A 518 4.95 -12.46 12.89
C LYS A 518 3.49 -12.57 13.36
N VAL A 519 2.79 -11.44 13.31
CA VAL A 519 1.43 -11.29 13.88
C VAL A 519 0.37 -12.05 13.08
N GLN A 520 0.54 -12.11 11.76
CA GLN A 520 -0.46 -12.66 10.85
C GLN A 520 -0.82 -14.10 11.23
N ARG A 521 -2.12 -14.37 11.33
CA ARG A 521 -2.69 -15.69 11.58
C ARG A 521 -3.77 -15.96 10.53
N PRO A 522 -3.94 -17.20 10.05
CA PRO A 522 -5.03 -17.51 9.14
C PRO A 522 -6.39 -17.37 9.84
N PRO A 523 -7.46 -17.00 9.10
CA PRO A 523 -8.82 -16.99 9.64
C PRO A 523 -9.26 -18.39 10.05
N ARG A 524 -10.13 -18.48 11.07
CA ARG A 524 -10.70 -19.74 11.54
C ARG A 524 -12.14 -19.86 11.07
N PHE A 525 -12.39 -20.81 10.17
CA PHE A 525 -13.74 -21.15 9.74
C PHE A 525 -14.32 -22.21 10.68
N SER A 526 -15.51 -21.96 11.23
CA SER A 526 -16.20 -22.98 12.02
C SER A 526 -16.79 -24.03 11.07
N THR A 527 -16.63 -25.31 11.40
CA THR A 527 -17.14 -26.44 10.59
C THR A 527 -18.68 -26.54 10.61
N LEU A 528 -19.35 -25.85 11.54
CA LEU A 528 -20.80 -25.89 11.71
C LEU A 528 -21.56 -25.15 10.57
N GLU A 529 -21.00 -24.08 10.01
CA GLU A 529 -21.68 -23.31 8.95
C GLU A 529 -21.68 -23.98 7.56
N LEU A 530 -20.80 -24.95 7.33
CA LEU A 530 -20.77 -25.70 6.05
C LEU A 530 -21.90 -26.73 5.94
N SER A 531 -22.54 -27.10 7.06
CA SER A 531 -23.61 -28.10 7.08
C SER A 531 -25.00 -27.52 6.78
N GLU A 532 -25.26 -26.24 7.11
CA GLU A 532 -26.58 -25.63 6.91
C GLU A 532 -26.77 -25.10 5.47
N LYS A 533 -25.69 -24.75 4.76
CA LYS A 533 -25.76 -24.28 3.37
C LYS A 533 -25.62 -25.38 2.32
N ALA A 534 -25.25 -26.60 2.72
CA ALA A 534 -25.23 -27.75 1.82
C ALA A 534 -26.61 -28.44 1.66
N SER A 535 -27.63 -27.94 2.37
CA SER A 535 -28.99 -28.50 2.41
C SER A 535 -30.07 -27.58 1.80
N VAL A 536 -29.71 -26.61 0.94
CA VAL A 536 -30.67 -25.80 0.17
C VAL A 536 -30.44 -25.98 -1.32
#